data_AF-A0A9Q1R6Z0-F1
#
_entry.id   AF-A0A9Q1R6Z0-F1
#
_cell.length_a   1.000
_cell.length_b   1.000
_cell.length_c   1.000
_cell.angle_alpha   90.00
_cell.angle_beta   90.00
_cell.angle_gamma   90.00
#
_symmetry.space_group_name_H-M   'P 1'
#
loop_
_entity.id
_entity.type
_entity.pdbx_description
1 polymer ?
#
loop_
_entity_poly.entity_id
_entity_poly.type
_entity_poly.pdbx_seq_one_letter_code
_entity_poly.pdbx_strand_id
1 'polypeptide(L)'
;MSRERERLDEIGKKLKTEIDASNSQLHMQQQMGRRHLLGPPAVGTTLNNVTPCAACKLLRRRCAEECPFSPYFSPHEPQKFTAVHKVFGASNVSKLLLEVPVGQRADAANSLVYEANMRLRDPVYGCMGAISALQQQLQNLQAELNAIRAEILRYKYREAANSLIASISTSVSPELPQAPPTPPPPPPPPSVVVVSSSSSSASSASSNLYTPSSSVANFSSITNNNMSYFDH
;
A
#
# COMPACT_ATOMS: atom_id res chain seq x y z
N MET A 1 -37.03 4.92 0.07
CA MET A 1 -38.10 5.82 -0.45
C MET A 1 -38.21 7.14 0.30
N SER A 2 -39.10 7.33 1.30
CA SER A 2 -39.34 8.67 1.89
C SER A 2 -38.12 9.26 2.64
N ARG A 3 -37.60 8.57 3.67
CA ARG A 3 -36.43 8.94 4.51
C ARG A 3 -35.06 9.06 3.78
N GLU A 4 -35.07 9.11 2.45
CA GLU A 4 -33.90 8.93 1.59
C GLU A 4 -33.75 10.12 0.65
N ARG A 5 -34.86 10.62 0.06
CA ARG A 5 -34.91 11.96 -0.55
C ARG A 5 -34.54 13.05 0.46
N GLU A 6 -35.12 12.98 1.66
CA GLU A 6 -34.93 13.94 2.73
C GLU A 6 -33.44 14.15 3.09
N ARG A 7 -32.65 13.07 3.09
CA ARG A 7 -31.19 13.13 3.30
C ARG A 7 -30.43 13.75 2.13
N LEU A 8 -30.84 13.48 0.89
CA LEU A 8 -30.22 14.08 -0.30
C LEU A 8 -30.46 15.59 -0.35
N ASP A 9 -31.67 16.04 0.01
CA ASP A 9 -32.01 17.46 0.12
C ASP A 9 -31.22 18.16 1.25
N GLU A 10 -30.97 17.47 2.36
CA GLU A 10 -30.16 17.99 3.48
C GLU A 10 -28.67 18.08 3.13
N ILE A 11 -28.11 17.07 2.46
CA ILE A 11 -26.74 17.10 1.92
C ILE A 11 -26.59 18.24 0.90
N GLY A 12 -27.56 18.42 -0.01
CA GLY A 12 -27.55 19.51 -0.99
C GLY A 12 -27.52 20.90 -0.35
N LYS A 13 -28.33 21.13 0.68
CA LYS A 13 -28.34 22.39 1.46
C LYS A 13 -26.98 22.63 2.15
N LYS A 14 -26.38 21.59 2.73
CA LYS A 14 -25.08 21.71 3.41
C LYS A 14 -23.96 22.07 2.44
N LEU A 15 -23.86 21.37 1.31
CA LEU A 15 -22.88 21.66 0.25
C LEU A 15 -23.03 23.07 -0.31
N LYS A 16 -24.26 23.55 -0.54
CA LYS A 16 -24.51 24.92 -0.99
C LYS A 16 -24.01 25.96 0.02
N THR A 17 -24.23 25.73 1.31
CA THR A 17 -23.79 26.61 2.39
C THR A 17 -22.26 26.66 2.51
N GLU A 18 -21.58 25.51 2.39
CA GLU A 18 -20.10 25.43 2.42
C GLU A 18 -19.46 26.11 1.20
N ILE A 19 -20.09 26.04 0.02
CA ILE A 19 -19.68 26.76 -1.19
C ILE A 19 -19.81 28.29 -1.00
N ASP A 20 -20.95 28.77 -0.51
CA ASP A 20 -21.18 30.21 -0.36
C ASP A 20 -20.30 30.82 0.75
N ALA A 21 -20.03 30.07 1.83
CA ALA A 21 -19.04 30.45 2.85
C ALA A 21 -17.61 30.55 2.25
N SER A 22 -17.21 29.57 1.45
CA SER A 22 -15.91 29.57 0.75
C SER A 22 -15.76 30.76 -0.19
N ASN A 23 -16.82 31.12 -0.92
CA ASN A 23 -16.85 32.26 -1.82
C ASN A 23 -16.74 33.60 -1.07
N SER A 24 -17.43 33.73 0.07
CA SER A 24 -17.33 34.92 0.94
C SER A 24 -15.91 35.10 1.50
N GLN A 25 -15.28 33.99 1.93
CA GLN A 25 -13.90 34.01 2.41
C GLN A 25 -12.90 34.39 1.29
N LEU A 26 -13.10 33.93 0.05
CA LEU A 26 -12.33 34.37 -1.12
C LEU A 26 -12.54 35.86 -1.44
N HIS A 27 -13.75 36.40 -1.25
CA HIS A 27 -14.03 37.82 -1.47
C HIS A 27 -13.32 38.71 -0.45
N MET A 28 -13.38 38.36 0.84
CA MET A 28 -12.63 39.05 1.91
C MET A 28 -11.11 38.99 1.68
N GLN A 29 -10.60 37.86 1.17
CA GLN A 29 -9.18 37.72 0.83
C GLN A 29 -8.72 38.70 -0.28
N GLN A 30 -9.60 39.05 -1.22
CA GLN A 30 -9.31 39.99 -2.31
C GLN A 30 -9.38 41.47 -1.87
N GLN A 31 -10.29 41.82 -0.97
CA GLN A 31 -10.57 43.22 -0.61
C GLN A 31 -9.36 43.93 0.06
N MET A 32 -8.53 43.18 0.80
CA MET A 32 -7.28 43.67 1.40
C MET A 32 -6.15 43.94 0.38
N GLY A 33 -6.31 43.59 -0.90
CA GLY A 33 -5.24 43.64 -1.91
C GLY A 33 -5.07 44.97 -2.67
N ARG A 34 -6.05 45.88 -2.60
CA ARG A 34 -6.20 46.97 -3.59
C ARG A 34 -5.75 48.36 -3.10
N ARG A 35 -4.49 48.50 -2.69
CA ARG A 35 -3.88 49.82 -2.46
C ARG A 35 -3.51 50.47 -3.80
N HIS A 36 -3.90 51.73 -4.00
CA HIS A 36 -3.68 52.45 -5.25
C HIS A 36 -2.20 52.76 -5.48
N LEU A 37 -1.77 52.74 -6.75
CA LEU A 37 -0.44 53.16 -7.20
C LEU A 37 -0.51 54.55 -7.83
N LEU A 38 0.14 55.52 -7.19
CA LEU A 38 0.52 56.80 -7.79
C LEU A 38 1.95 57.10 -7.29
N GLY A 39 2.94 56.81 -8.13
CA GLY A 39 4.35 57.05 -7.88
C GLY A 39 5.08 57.33 -9.20
N PRO A 40 6.13 58.20 -9.23
CA PRO A 40 6.72 58.65 -10.49
C PRO A 40 7.57 57.56 -11.19
N PRO A 41 7.81 57.69 -12.51
CA PRO A 41 8.57 56.70 -13.27
C PRO A 41 10.08 56.78 -12.96
N ALA A 42 10.61 55.77 -12.28
CA ALA A 42 12.05 55.51 -12.24
C ALA A 42 12.49 54.82 -13.55
N VAL A 43 13.56 55.32 -14.15
CA VAL A 43 14.06 54.93 -15.48
C VAL A 43 14.53 53.47 -15.53
N GLY A 44 14.23 52.78 -16.65
CA GLY A 44 15.21 51.85 -17.23
C GLY A 44 15.05 50.35 -16.98
N THR A 45 13.88 49.75 -17.23
CA THR A 45 13.87 48.35 -17.74
C THR A 45 12.59 48.05 -18.53
N THR A 46 12.72 47.41 -19.70
CA THR A 46 11.60 46.85 -20.46
C THR A 46 11.07 45.61 -19.74
N LEU A 47 10.09 45.79 -18.84
CA LEU A 47 9.50 44.68 -18.10
C LEU A 47 8.40 44.00 -18.92
N ASN A 48 8.81 42.93 -19.61
CA ASN A 48 7.94 41.92 -20.20
C ASN A 48 6.79 41.59 -19.22
N ASN A 49 5.55 41.54 -19.71
CA ASN A 49 4.34 41.39 -18.89
C ASN A 49 4.12 39.92 -18.44
N VAL A 50 5.17 39.30 -17.91
CA VAL A 50 5.23 37.89 -17.51
C VAL A 50 4.38 37.69 -16.27
N THR A 51 3.26 36.96 -16.44
CA THR A 51 2.41 36.54 -15.32
C THR A 51 3.26 35.75 -14.32
N PRO A 52 3.39 36.19 -13.05
CA PRO A 52 4.29 35.54 -12.11
C PRO A 52 3.79 34.13 -11.78
N CYS A 53 4.69 33.15 -11.81
CA CYS A 53 4.39 31.78 -11.44
C CYS A 53 3.80 31.68 -10.02
N ALA A 54 3.09 30.58 -9.71
CA ALA A 54 2.41 30.41 -8.43
C ALA A 54 3.35 30.60 -7.22
N ALA A 55 4.62 30.21 -7.35
CA ALA A 55 5.64 30.44 -6.34
C ALA A 55 5.93 31.92 -6.08
N CYS A 56 6.27 32.69 -7.12
CA CYS A 56 6.58 34.11 -6.99
C CYS A 56 5.34 34.93 -6.58
N LYS A 57 4.15 34.53 -7.02
CA LYS A 57 2.85 35.09 -6.61
C LYS A 57 2.58 34.88 -5.12
N LEU A 58 2.78 33.67 -4.59
CA LEU A 58 2.60 33.38 -3.15
C LEU A 58 3.67 34.08 -2.29
N LEU A 59 4.93 34.05 -2.73
CA LEU A 59 6.08 34.66 -2.05
C LEU A 59 6.16 36.19 -2.23
N ARG A 60 5.18 36.83 -2.89
CA ARG A 60 5.08 38.29 -3.12
C ARG A 60 6.36 38.92 -3.71
N ARG A 61 7.07 38.19 -4.58
CA ARG A 61 8.34 38.61 -5.19
C ARG A 61 8.25 38.64 -6.72
N ARG A 62 9.12 39.43 -7.37
CA ARG A 62 9.20 39.44 -8.84
C ARG A 62 9.59 38.06 -9.36
N CYS A 63 8.93 37.61 -10.44
CA CYS A 63 9.39 36.44 -11.19
C CYS A 63 10.51 36.88 -12.15
N ALA A 64 11.67 36.27 -12.03
CA ALA A 64 12.72 36.33 -13.05
C ALA A 64 12.38 35.38 -14.21
N GLU A 65 13.11 35.54 -15.32
CA GLU A 65 13.02 34.63 -16.48
C GLU A 65 13.58 33.25 -16.09
N GLU A 66 14.82 33.21 -15.58
CA GLU A 66 15.44 32.03 -14.95
C GLU A 66 14.91 31.72 -13.53
N CYS A 67 13.59 31.70 -13.35
CA CYS A 67 12.97 31.35 -12.08
C CYS A 67 12.83 29.82 -11.92
N PRO A 68 13.48 29.17 -10.93
CA PRO A 68 13.52 27.71 -10.80
C PRO A 68 12.17 27.06 -10.50
N PHE A 69 11.14 27.85 -10.18
CA PHE A 69 9.77 27.39 -9.98
C PHE A 69 8.87 27.58 -11.21
N SER A 70 9.25 28.44 -12.17
CA SER A 70 8.35 28.85 -13.25
C SER A 70 7.90 27.70 -14.16
N PRO A 71 8.79 26.77 -14.59
CA PRO A 71 8.39 25.66 -15.45
C PRO A 71 7.47 24.63 -14.77
N TYR A 72 7.39 24.60 -13.44
CA TYR A 72 6.75 23.53 -12.67
C TYR A 72 5.52 24.00 -11.86
N PHE A 73 5.43 25.30 -11.54
CA PHE A 73 4.37 25.85 -10.70
C PHE A 73 3.57 26.94 -11.43
N SER A 74 2.74 26.49 -12.37
CA SER A 74 1.83 27.32 -13.18
C SER A 74 0.98 28.28 -12.32
N PRO A 75 0.78 29.54 -12.75
CA PRO A 75 -0.09 30.50 -12.04
C PRO A 75 -1.56 30.08 -11.98
N HIS A 76 -1.98 29.11 -12.80
CA HIS A 76 -3.32 28.51 -12.79
C HIS A 76 -3.51 27.43 -11.71
N GLU A 77 -2.42 26.96 -11.08
CA GLU A 77 -2.45 25.90 -10.07
C GLU A 77 -1.81 26.33 -8.73
N PRO A 78 -2.23 27.45 -8.11
CA PRO A 78 -1.64 27.98 -6.88
C PRO A 78 -1.66 26.98 -5.71
N GLN A 79 -2.63 26.06 -5.69
CA GLN A 79 -2.71 24.97 -4.72
C GLN A 79 -1.48 24.06 -4.74
N LYS A 80 -0.87 23.78 -5.90
CA LYS A 80 0.34 22.93 -6.01
C LYS A 80 1.50 23.55 -5.23
N PHE A 81 1.80 24.83 -5.48
CA PHE A 81 2.88 25.50 -4.76
C PHE A 81 2.53 25.72 -3.28
N THR A 82 1.28 26.05 -2.96
CA THR A 82 0.82 26.24 -1.57
C THR A 82 1.03 24.98 -0.73
N ALA A 83 0.76 23.80 -1.29
CA ALA A 83 0.98 22.51 -0.61
C ALA A 83 2.47 22.28 -0.31
N VAL A 84 3.34 22.31 -1.32
CA VAL A 84 4.79 22.07 -1.12
C VAL A 84 5.45 23.16 -0.26
N HIS A 85 4.98 24.40 -0.35
CA HIS A 85 5.44 25.49 0.51
C HIS A 85 5.12 25.24 1.99
N LYS A 86 3.94 24.70 2.30
CA LYS A 86 3.52 24.41 3.68
C LYS A 86 4.23 23.18 4.28
N VAL A 87 4.60 22.20 3.46
CA VAL A 87 5.20 20.93 3.94
C VAL A 87 6.73 20.94 3.89
N PHE A 88 7.33 21.41 2.79
CA PHE A 88 8.78 21.37 2.58
C PHE A 88 9.45 22.75 2.72
N GLY A 89 8.72 23.84 2.42
CA GLY A 89 9.26 25.20 2.40
C GLY A 89 9.97 25.56 1.10
N ALA A 90 9.84 26.82 0.65
CA ALA A 90 10.30 27.25 -0.67
C ALA A 90 11.80 26.98 -0.92
N SER A 91 12.65 27.29 0.06
CA SER A 91 14.11 27.12 -0.06
C SER A 91 14.52 25.66 -0.27
N ASN A 92 13.84 24.72 0.39
CA ASN A 92 14.13 23.29 0.26
C ASN A 92 13.63 22.75 -1.09
N VAL A 93 12.42 23.12 -1.51
CA VAL A 93 11.91 22.79 -2.86
C VAL A 93 12.85 23.34 -3.94
N SER A 94 13.34 24.57 -3.78
CA SER A 94 14.31 25.16 -4.73
C SER A 94 15.64 24.42 -4.74
N LYS A 95 16.13 23.92 -3.60
CA LYS A 95 17.36 23.13 -3.54
C LYS A 95 17.18 21.77 -4.21
N LEU A 96 16.16 21.01 -3.81
CA LEU A 96 15.86 19.68 -4.34
C LEU A 96 15.67 19.72 -5.87
N LEU A 97 14.94 20.71 -6.39
CA LEU A 97 14.78 20.88 -7.83
C LEU A 97 16.08 21.27 -8.55
N LEU A 98 17.05 21.91 -7.90
CA LEU A 98 18.36 22.19 -8.50
C LEU A 98 19.28 20.97 -8.48
N GLU A 99 19.22 20.16 -7.43
CA GLU A 99 19.96 18.90 -7.29
C GLU A 99 19.50 17.81 -8.28
N VAL A 100 18.22 17.80 -8.66
CA VAL A 100 17.66 16.88 -9.66
C VAL A 100 18.08 17.29 -11.10
N PRO A 101 18.48 16.34 -11.97
CA PRO A 101 18.76 16.62 -13.39
C PRO A 101 17.57 17.23 -14.14
N VAL A 102 17.83 18.18 -15.04
CA VAL A 102 16.79 19.04 -15.66
C VAL A 102 15.59 18.28 -16.20
N GLY A 103 15.81 17.17 -16.92
CA GLY A 103 14.74 16.35 -17.50
C GLY A 103 13.83 15.63 -16.49
N GLN A 104 14.25 15.48 -15.24
CA GLN A 104 13.48 14.82 -14.16
C GLN A 104 12.82 15.82 -13.19
N ARG A 105 13.11 17.13 -13.32
CA ARG A 105 12.62 18.16 -12.39
C ARG A 105 11.09 18.30 -12.39
N ALA A 106 10.45 18.03 -13.53
CA ALA A 106 8.99 18.04 -13.62
C ALA A 106 8.37 16.92 -12.76
N ASP A 107 8.90 15.71 -12.85
CA ASP A 107 8.43 14.57 -12.06
C ASP A 107 8.78 14.71 -10.58
N ALA A 108 9.96 15.24 -10.25
CA ALA A 108 10.31 15.60 -8.87
C ALA A 108 9.34 16.65 -8.28
N ALA A 109 8.96 17.68 -9.06
CA ALA A 109 7.96 18.65 -8.62
C ALA A 109 6.57 18.01 -8.43
N ASN A 110 6.16 17.11 -9.32
CA ASN A 110 4.90 16.36 -9.20
C ASN A 110 4.89 15.44 -7.97
N SER A 111 5.99 14.73 -7.68
CA SER A 111 6.13 13.89 -6.48
C SER A 111 6.08 14.71 -5.20
N LEU A 112 6.81 15.83 -5.12
CA LEU A 112 6.73 16.75 -3.98
C LEU A 112 5.30 17.28 -3.79
N VAL A 113 4.58 17.61 -4.87
CA VAL A 113 3.16 18.01 -4.80
C VAL A 113 2.28 16.87 -4.28
N TYR A 114 2.49 15.63 -4.72
CA TYR A 114 1.74 14.47 -4.22
C TYR A 114 2.00 14.22 -2.73
N GLU A 115 3.28 14.15 -2.32
CA GLU A 115 3.69 13.93 -0.93
C GLU A 115 3.18 15.04 0.01
N ALA A 116 3.26 16.30 -0.42
CA ALA A 116 2.70 17.41 0.34
C ALA A 116 1.19 17.28 0.51
N ASN A 117 0.45 16.92 -0.55
CA ASN A 117 -1.00 16.70 -0.45
C ASN A 117 -1.37 15.44 0.33
N MET A 118 -0.48 14.44 0.44
CA MET A 118 -0.65 13.34 1.40
C MET A 118 -0.43 13.83 2.83
N ARG A 119 0.68 14.52 3.12
CA ARG A 119 1.04 15.03 4.46
C ARG A 119 0.09 16.10 5.00
N LEU A 120 -0.63 16.80 4.13
CA LEU A 120 -1.68 17.75 4.52
C LEU A 120 -3.05 17.10 4.81
N ARG A 121 -3.30 15.89 4.29
CA ARG A 121 -4.51 15.10 4.61
C ARG A 121 -4.30 14.20 5.83
N ASP A 122 -3.10 13.62 5.94
CA ASP A 122 -2.64 12.87 7.11
C ASP A 122 -1.33 13.49 7.63
N PRO A 123 -1.40 14.33 8.69
CA PRO A 123 -0.23 14.92 9.32
C PRO A 123 0.69 13.93 10.04
N VAL A 124 0.23 12.70 10.32
CA VAL A 124 0.97 11.70 11.10
C VAL A 124 1.82 10.81 10.19
N TYR A 125 1.19 10.10 9.23
CA TYR A 125 1.90 9.18 8.34
C TYR A 125 2.04 9.72 6.91
N GLY A 126 1.03 10.43 6.39
CA GLY A 126 1.08 11.02 5.04
C GLY A 126 1.20 9.95 3.96
N CYS A 127 2.23 10.03 3.12
CA CYS A 127 2.50 9.01 2.09
C CYS A 127 2.83 7.63 2.70
N MET A 128 3.43 7.56 3.89
CA MET A 128 3.74 6.28 4.56
C MET A 128 2.48 5.49 4.95
N GLY A 129 1.36 6.17 5.22
CA GLY A 129 0.08 5.51 5.51
C GLY A 129 -0.44 4.74 4.30
N ALA A 130 -0.33 5.32 3.10
CA ALA A 130 -0.68 4.65 1.85
C ALA A 130 0.26 3.48 1.53
N ILE A 131 1.58 3.66 1.75
CA ILE A 131 2.57 2.57 1.57
C ILE A 131 2.25 1.39 2.49
N SER A 132 1.99 1.65 3.77
CA SER A 132 1.67 0.59 4.76
C SER A 132 0.36 -0.14 4.43
N ALA A 133 -0.66 0.59 3.99
CA ALA A 133 -1.94 0.00 3.56
C ALA A 133 -1.77 -0.90 2.32
N LEU A 134 -0.98 -0.45 1.32
CA LEU A 134 -0.67 -1.26 0.13
C LEU A 134 0.17 -2.50 0.48
N GLN A 135 1.13 -2.38 1.41
CA GLN A 135 1.91 -3.52 1.90
C GLN A 135 1.03 -4.55 2.62
N GLN A 136 0.08 -4.10 3.45
CA GLN A 136 -0.89 -4.99 4.10
C GLN A 136 -1.81 -5.68 3.08
N GLN A 137 -2.27 -4.96 2.05
CA GLN A 137 -3.07 -5.55 0.97
C GLN A 137 -2.29 -6.62 0.20
N LEU A 138 -1.02 -6.37 -0.15
CA LEU A 138 -0.14 -7.35 -0.79
C LEU A 138 0.06 -8.60 0.08
N GLN A 139 0.26 -8.43 1.39
CA GLN A 139 0.39 -9.55 2.34
C GLN A 139 -0.91 -10.37 2.42
N ASN A 140 -2.07 -9.72 2.51
CA ASN A 140 -3.37 -10.39 2.57
C ASN A 140 -3.65 -11.20 1.28
N LEU A 141 -3.49 -10.59 0.10
CA LEU A 141 -3.67 -11.28 -1.18
C LEU A 141 -2.67 -12.42 -1.36
N GLN A 142 -1.41 -12.25 -0.91
CA GLN A 142 -0.41 -13.32 -0.98
C GLN A 142 -0.74 -14.48 -0.04
N ALA A 143 -1.32 -14.22 1.14
CA ALA A 143 -1.80 -15.25 2.06
C ALA A 143 -3.01 -16.01 1.47
N GLU A 144 -3.98 -15.29 0.88
CA GLU A 144 -5.15 -15.88 0.20
C GLU A 144 -4.73 -16.79 -0.97
N LEU A 145 -3.85 -16.30 -1.86
CA LEU A 145 -3.29 -17.10 -2.96
C LEU A 145 -2.59 -18.37 -2.46
N ASN A 146 -1.88 -18.29 -1.33
CA ASN A 146 -1.19 -19.45 -0.76
C ASN A 146 -2.16 -20.43 -0.08
N ALA A 147 -3.23 -19.97 0.55
CA ALA A 147 -4.30 -20.82 1.07
C ALA A 147 -5.03 -21.57 -0.07
N ILE A 148 -5.38 -20.88 -1.16
CA ILE A 148 -6.00 -21.49 -2.36
C ILE A 148 -5.06 -22.52 -2.99
N ARG A 149 -3.75 -22.23 -3.11
CA ARG A 149 -2.75 -23.18 -3.61
C ARG A 149 -2.64 -24.43 -2.73
N ALA A 150 -2.60 -24.27 -1.40
CA ALA A 150 -2.56 -25.39 -0.46
C ALA A 150 -3.83 -26.26 -0.56
N GLU A 151 -5.00 -25.64 -0.72
CA GLU A 151 -6.27 -26.36 -0.87
C GLU A 151 -6.36 -27.12 -2.21
N ILE A 152 -5.88 -26.53 -3.32
CA ILE A 152 -5.77 -27.23 -4.62
C ILE A 152 -4.84 -28.47 -4.51
N LEU A 153 -3.72 -28.34 -3.81
CA LEU A 153 -2.83 -29.49 -3.54
C LEU A 153 -3.54 -30.56 -2.70
N ARG A 154 -4.28 -30.15 -1.64
CA ARG A 154 -5.04 -31.06 -0.79
C ARG A 154 -6.09 -31.86 -1.58
N TYR A 155 -6.79 -31.23 -2.52
CA TYR A 155 -7.71 -31.94 -3.42
C TYR A 155 -6.97 -32.95 -4.31
N LYS A 156 -5.88 -32.55 -4.98
CA LYS A 156 -5.10 -33.45 -5.86
C LYS A 156 -4.52 -34.67 -5.12
N TYR A 157 -3.99 -34.47 -3.90
CA TYR A 157 -3.51 -35.60 -3.08
C TYR A 157 -4.65 -36.52 -2.64
N ARG A 158 -5.83 -35.99 -2.31
CA ARG A 158 -7.01 -36.80 -1.97
C ARG A 158 -7.52 -37.61 -3.16
N GLU A 159 -7.54 -37.01 -4.35
CA GLU A 159 -7.94 -37.67 -5.60
C GLU A 159 -6.99 -38.83 -5.94
N ALA A 160 -5.67 -38.61 -5.88
CA ALA A 160 -4.66 -39.65 -6.06
C ALA A 160 -4.79 -40.79 -5.03
N ALA A 161 -4.99 -40.46 -3.75
CA ALA A 161 -5.18 -41.45 -2.69
C ALA A 161 -6.47 -42.28 -2.90
N ASN A 162 -7.57 -41.65 -3.28
CA ASN A 162 -8.81 -42.36 -3.62
C ASN A 162 -8.63 -43.31 -4.81
N SER A 163 -7.89 -42.90 -5.84
CA SER A 163 -7.58 -43.73 -7.02
C SER A 163 -6.76 -44.98 -6.67
N LEU A 164 -5.78 -44.83 -5.77
CA LEU A 164 -4.99 -45.94 -5.24
C LEU A 164 -5.84 -46.92 -4.41
N ILE A 165 -6.75 -46.42 -3.56
CA ILE A 165 -7.65 -47.28 -2.77
C ILE A 165 -8.64 -48.03 -3.66
N ALA A 166 -9.18 -47.37 -4.69
CA ALA A 166 -10.09 -47.98 -5.65
C ALA A 166 -9.44 -49.13 -6.45
N SER A 167 -8.15 -49.00 -6.80
CA SER A 167 -7.38 -50.02 -7.53
C SER A 167 -6.84 -51.16 -6.66
N ILE A 168 -6.77 -50.99 -5.34
CA ILE A 168 -6.52 -52.10 -4.40
C ILE A 168 -7.80 -52.93 -4.17
N SER A 169 -8.96 -52.28 -4.16
CA SER A 169 -10.26 -52.88 -3.80
C SER A 169 -10.77 -53.93 -4.79
N THR A 170 -10.22 -54.01 -6.01
CA THR A 170 -10.61 -54.97 -7.06
C THR A 170 -9.86 -56.30 -7.01
N SER A 171 -8.94 -56.51 -6.06
CA SER A 171 -8.14 -57.75 -5.96
C SER A 171 -8.56 -58.72 -4.84
N VAL A 172 -9.57 -58.36 -4.02
CA VAL A 172 -10.01 -59.15 -2.87
C VAL A 172 -11.32 -59.90 -3.18
N SER A 173 -11.22 -61.11 -3.71
CA SER A 173 -12.34 -62.05 -3.75
C SER A 173 -12.75 -62.45 -2.32
N PRO A 174 -14.06 -62.44 -1.98
CA PRO A 174 -14.53 -62.90 -0.68
C PRO A 174 -14.59 -64.44 -0.63
N GLU A 175 -13.45 -65.09 -0.45
CA GLU A 175 -13.44 -66.52 -0.08
C GLU A 175 -13.93 -66.68 1.37
N LEU A 176 -14.89 -67.58 1.57
CA LEU A 176 -15.70 -67.68 2.78
C LEU A 176 -14.99 -68.50 3.89
N PRO A 177 -14.54 -67.90 5.00
CA PRO A 177 -13.95 -68.67 6.10
C PRO A 177 -15.06 -69.41 6.86
N GLN A 178 -14.91 -70.71 7.05
CA GLN A 178 -15.85 -71.52 7.83
C GLN A 178 -15.88 -71.09 9.32
N ALA A 179 -17.01 -71.34 9.97
CA ALA A 179 -17.27 -70.87 11.33
C ALA A 179 -16.27 -71.45 12.36
N PRO A 180 -15.66 -70.62 13.23
CA PRO A 180 -14.80 -71.10 14.30
C PRO A 180 -15.64 -71.69 15.45
N PRO A 181 -15.29 -72.87 16.00
CA PRO A 181 -15.89 -73.38 17.23
C PRO A 181 -15.43 -72.54 18.44
N THR A 182 -16.33 -72.27 19.38
CA THR A 182 -16.08 -71.41 20.54
C THR A 182 -15.38 -72.11 21.71
N PRO A 183 -14.23 -71.60 22.20
CA PRO A 183 -13.66 -71.99 23.50
C PRO A 183 -14.33 -71.23 24.67
N PRO A 184 -14.23 -71.75 25.92
CA PRO A 184 -14.89 -71.16 27.10
C PRO A 184 -14.17 -69.92 27.68
N PRO A 185 -14.87 -69.10 28.50
CA PRO A 185 -14.30 -67.91 29.14
C PRO A 185 -13.30 -68.25 30.27
N PRO A 186 -12.27 -67.41 30.49
CA PRO A 186 -11.26 -67.61 31.55
C PRO A 186 -11.73 -67.16 32.95
N PRO A 187 -11.17 -67.74 34.04
CA PRO A 187 -11.47 -67.39 35.44
C PRO A 187 -10.80 -66.07 35.91
N PRO A 188 -11.23 -65.49 37.05
CA PRO A 188 -10.78 -64.18 37.54
C PRO A 188 -9.38 -64.18 38.19
N PRO A 189 -8.71 -63.01 38.28
CA PRO A 189 -7.34 -62.89 38.76
C PRO A 189 -7.21 -62.72 40.30
N PRO A 190 -6.20 -63.31 40.95
CA PRO A 190 -5.76 -62.95 42.30
C PRO A 190 -4.70 -61.83 42.28
N SER A 191 -4.68 -60.98 43.32
CA SER A 191 -3.71 -59.87 43.46
C SER A 191 -2.41 -60.30 44.15
N VAL A 192 -1.28 -59.72 43.73
CA VAL A 192 -0.01 -59.73 44.50
C VAL A 192 0.62 -58.33 44.46
N VAL A 193 1.38 -57.97 45.51
CA VAL A 193 1.82 -56.60 45.80
C VAL A 193 3.28 -56.29 45.43
N VAL A 194 3.50 -55.07 44.93
CA VAL A 194 4.58 -54.09 45.21
C VAL A 194 5.98 -54.60 45.60
N VAL A 195 7.01 -54.14 44.87
CA VAL A 195 8.28 -53.57 45.41
C VAL A 195 8.99 -52.70 44.34
N SER A 196 9.73 -51.66 44.77
CA SER A 196 10.43 -50.65 43.93
C SER A 196 11.92 -51.01 43.68
N SER A 197 12.75 -50.32 42.86
CA SER A 197 12.66 -49.03 42.13
C SER A 197 13.04 -49.23 40.64
N SER A 198 13.91 -48.51 39.89
CA SER A 198 14.81 -47.33 40.00
C SER A 198 15.41 -47.06 38.60
N SER A 199 15.92 -45.88 38.17
CA SER A 199 15.82 -44.47 38.63
C SER A 199 16.60 -43.54 37.66
N SER A 200 16.23 -42.23 37.56
CA SER A 200 16.91 -41.15 36.79
C SER A 200 16.89 -41.29 35.24
N SER A 201 16.96 -40.24 34.40
CA SER A 201 17.59 -38.92 34.57
C SER A 201 16.92 -37.75 33.81
N ALA A 202 17.16 -36.54 34.34
CA ALA A 202 17.35 -35.22 33.67
C ALA A 202 16.44 -34.78 32.49
N SER A 203 15.75 -33.65 32.70
CA SER A 203 15.25 -32.76 31.64
C SER A 203 16.37 -31.87 31.08
N SER A 204 16.27 -31.47 29.81
CA SER A 204 17.06 -30.37 29.22
C SER A 204 16.17 -29.51 28.34
N ALA A 205 16.25 -28.18 28.50
CA ALA A 205 15.47 -27.22 27.71
C ALA A 205 16.25 -26.77 26.46
N SER A 206 15.54 -26.63 25.34
CA SER A 206 16.11 -26.11 24.09
C SER A 206 15.98 -24.59 24.02
N SER A 207 17.11 -23.89 24.00
CA SER A 207 17.17 -22.43 23.85
C SER A 207 16.84 -21.98 22.42
N ASN A 208 16.15 -20.85 22.29
CA ASN A 208 15.99 -20.17 21.00
C ASN A 208 17.34 -19.58 20.55
N LEU A 209 17.68 -19.74 19.26
CA LEU A 209 18.76 -18.98 18.61
C LEU A 209 18.21 -18.27 17.37
N TYR A 210 18.54 -16.99 17.27
CA TYR A 210 18.14 -16.10 16.19
C TYR A 210 19.25 -16.06 15.14
N THR A 211 18.93 -16.24 13.86
CA THR A 211 19.89 -16.05 12.75
C THR A 211 19.28 -15.22 11.63
N PRO A 212 19.93 -14.12 11.18
CA PRO A 212 19.49 -13.35 10.03
C PRO A 212 20.02 -13.97 8.73
N SER A 213 19.12 -14.33 7.80
CA SER A 213 19.51 -14.81 6.47
C SER A 213 19.55 -13.66 5.45
N SER A 214 20.74 -13.16 5.18
CA SER A 214 20.98 -12.16 4.12
C SER A 214 21.21 -12.85 2.77
N SER A 215 20.22 -12.81 1.88
CA SER A 215 20.36 -13.32 0.50
C SER A 215 20.04 -12.22 -0.53
N VAL A 216 21.08 -11.65 -1.15
CA VAL A 216 20.94 -10.70 -2.25
C VAL A 216 20.72 -11.49 -3.56
N ALA A 217 19.54 -11.39 -4.13
CA ALA A 217 19.22 -12.02 -5.41
C ALA A 217 19.66 -11.12 -6.58
N ASN A 218 20.79 -11.47 -7.23
CA ASN A 218 21.21 -10.82 -8.47
C ASN A 218 20.20 -11.11 -9.60
N PHE A 219 19.83 -10.07 -10.34
CA PHE A 219 18.92 -10.17 -11.49
C PHE A 219 19.71 -10.48 -12.76
N SER A 220 19.81 -11.75 -13.13
CA SER A 220 20.61 -12.22 -14.28
C SER A 220 19.75 -12.70 -15.45
N SER A 221 19.81 -11.94 -16.55
CA SER A 221 19.64 -12.36 -17.95
C SER A 221 18.56 -13.41 -18.28
N ILE A 222 17.39 -12.96 -18.73
CA ILE A 222 16.45 -13.80 -19.49
C ILE A 222 17.02 -14.05 -20.89
N THR A 223 17.44 -15.28 -21.18
CA THR A 223 17.74 -15.73 -22.55
C THR A 223 16.44 -16.12 -23.27
N ASN A 224 16.09 -15.40 -24.33
CA ASN A 224 15.02 -15.80 -25.24
C ASN A 224 15.32 -17.17 -25.87
N ASN A 225 14.41 -18.13 -25.72
CA ASN A 225 14.36 -19.32 -26.57
C ASN A 225 12.92 -19.78 -26.79
N ASN A 226 12.36 -19.30 -27.90
CA ASN A 226 11.40 -19.95 -28.79
C ASN A 226 10.53 -21.10 -28.21
N MET A 227 9.22 -20.84 -28.03
CA MET A 227 8.22 -21.90 -27.87
C MET A 227 7.03 -21.60 -28.79
N SER A 228 6.99 -22.32 -29.92
CA SER A 228 5.91 -22.22 -30.91
C SER A 228 4.81 -23.21 -30.57
N TYR A 229 3.63 -22.71 -30.17
CA TYR A 229 2.45 -23.55 -30.00
C TYR A 229 1.13 -22.75 -30.02
N PHE A 230 0.53 -22.59 -31.19
CA PHE A 230 -0.85 -22.99 -31.49
C PHE A 230 -1.20 -22.63 -32.94
N ASP A 231 -1.65 -23.62 -33.69
CA ASP A 231 -2.17 -23.49 -35.06
C ASP A 231 -3.32 -24.50 -35.19
N HIS A 232 -4.56 -24.00 -35.27
CA HIS A 232 -5.83 -24.64 -35.67
C HIS A 232 -7.04 -23.77 -35.27
#